data_AF-W2K7W3-F1
#
_entry.id   AF-W2K7W3-F1
#
_cell.length_a   1.000
_cell.length_b   1.000
_cell.length_c   1.000
_cell.angle_alpha   90.00
_cell.angle_beta   90.00
_cell.angle_gamma   90.00
#
_symmetry.space_group_name_H-M   'P 1'
#
loop_
_entity.id
_entity.type
_entity.pdbx_description
1 polymer ?
#
loop_
_entity_poly.entity_id
_entity_poly.type
_entity_poly.pdbx_seq_one_letter_code
_entity_poly.pdbx_strand_id
1 'polypeptide(L)'
;KVDIGKGEELEMVMEHQPYFAEEELVDRKVVVLCNLKMVKVVRTRSTGAILLVANDKGKVELLDPSPEAEIGERVYASGEEVQEPVTPIQMKKNKVWETLCKDIKTNNKCEVMYLDRYPVRSRAGPVRVESLKKVLVTK
;
A
#
# COMPACT_ATOMS: atom_id res chain seq x y z
N LYS A 1 -2.12 -12.71 7.58
CA LYS A 1 -3.21 -12.95 6.60
C LYS A 1 -3.93 -11.63 6.42
N VAL A 2 -4.33 -11.29 5.19
CA VAL A 2 -4.97 -10.00 4.89
C VAL A 2 -6.20 -10.26 4.04
N ASP A 3 -7.38 -9.92 4.56
CA ASP A 3 -8.63 -9.92 3.80
C ASP A 3 -8.59 -8.81 2.74
N ILE A 4 -8.80 -9.17 1.48
CA ILE A 4 -8.83 -8.24 0.35
C ILE A 4 -10.22 -8.11 -0.27
N GLY A 5 -11.25 -8.59 0.44
CA GLY A 5 -12.65 -8.51 0.07
C GLY A 5 -13.09 -9.64 -0.85
N LYS A 6 -14.40 -9.69 -1.11
CA LYS A 6 -15.04 -10.71 -1.98
C LYS A 6 -14.77 -12.16 -1.57
N GLY A 7 -14.45 -12.41 -0.30
CA GLY A 7 -14.12 -13.73 0.22
C GLY A 7 -12.70 -14.21 -0.12
N GLU A 8 -11.82 -13.31 -0.59
CA GLU A 8 -10.43 -13.61 -0.87
C GLU A 8 -9.51 -13.10 0.25
N GLU A 9 -8.53 -13.93 0.61
CA GLU A 9 -7.50 -13.60 1.60
C GLU A 9 -6.12 -13.85 0.98
N LEU A 10 -5.18 -12.95 1.24
CA LEU A 10 -3.79 -13.10 0.82
C LEU A 10 -2.87 -13.36 2.01
N GLU A 11 -1.90 -14.26 1.81
CA GLU A 11 -0.76 -14.40 2.71
C GLU A 11 0.28 -13.33 2.36
N MET A 12 0.66 -12.53 3.34
CA MET A 12 1.69 -11.51 3.21
C MET A 12 2.68 -11.64 4.35
N VAL A 13 3.95 -11.46 4.03
CA VAL A 13 5.04 -11.44 5.02
C VAL A 13 5.60 -10.03 5.07
N MET A 14 5.60 -9.43 6.25
CA MET A 14 6.12 -8.09 6.53
C MET A 14 7.03 -8.19 7.76
N GLU A 15 8.19 -7.54 7.70
CA GLU A 15 9.01 -7.29 8.88
C GLU A 15 8.40 -6.11 9.63
N HIS A 16 7.82 -6.38 10.80
CA HIS A 16 7.16 -5.35 11.59
C HIS A 16 8.02 -4.84 12.75
N GLN A 17 8.97 -5.63 13.26
CA GLN A 17 9.88 -5.18 14.32
C GLN A 17 11.07 -4.40 13.74
N PRO A 18 11.56 -3.34 14.42
CA PRO A 18 11.09 -2.80 15.71
C PRO A 18 9.95 -1.77 15.59
N TYR A 19 9.33 -1.65 14.42
CA TYR A 19 8.47 -0.52 14.05
C TYR A 19 7.02 -0.60 14.58
N PHE A 20 6.46 -1.80 14.62
CA PHE A 20 5.07 -2.06 15.01
C PHE A 20 5.00 -3.25 15.97
N ALA A 21 4.22 -3.09 17.03
CA ALA A 21 3.76 -4.20 17.84
C ALA A 21 2.75 -5.05 17.04
N GLU A 22 2.59 -6.32 17.42
CA GLU A 22 1.70 -7.24 16.70
C GLU A 22 0.24 -6.77 16.79
N GLU A 23 -0.15 -6.23 17.94
CA GLU A 23 -1.49 -5.72 18.23
C GLU A 23 -1.86 -4.49 17.39
N GLU A 24 -0.86 -3.74 16.90
CA GLU A 24 -1.09 -2.60 16.01
C GLU A 24 -1.42 -3.03 14.57
N LEU A 25 -1.13 -4.29 14.22
CA LEU A 25 -1.34 -4.84 12.88
C LEU A 25 -2.57 -5.73 12.79
N VAL A 26 -2.94 -6.38 13.88
CA VAL A 26 -4.15 -7.22 13.97
C VAL A 26 -5.39 -6.34 13.89
N ASP A 27 -6.39 -6.80 13.13
CA ASP A 27 -7.67 -6.09 12.91
C ASP A 27 -7.54 -4.65 12.37
N ARG A 28 -6.40 -4.33 11.76
CA ARG A 28 -6.14 -3.02 11.13
C ARG A 28 -6.49 -3.02 9.64
N LYS A 29 -7.22 -1.98 9.20
CA LYS A 29 -7.36 -1.68 7.76
C LYS A 29 -6.03 -1.19 7.19
N VAL A 30 -5.61 -1.78 6.08
CA VAL A 30 -4.35 -1.46 5.40
C VAL A 30 -4.56 -1.24 3.91
N VAL A 31 -3.61 -0.55 3.27
CA VAL A 31 -3.53 -0.46 1.81
C VAL A 31 -2.50 -1.45 1.30
N VAL A 32 -2.86 -2.25 0.30
CA VAL A 32 -2.03 -3.36 -0.18
C VAL A 32 -1.86 -3.39 -1.70
N LEU A 33 -0.75 -3.95 -2.15
CA LEU A 33 -0.54 -4.38 -3.54
C LEU A 33 -0.91 -5.85 -3.70
N CYS A 34 -2.03 -6.13 -4.35
CA CYS A 34 -2.54 -7.50 -4.51
C CYS A 34 -1.95 -8.25 -5.72
N ASN A 35 -1.42 -7.56 -6.73
CA ASN A 35 -0.98 -8.14 -8.00
C ASN A 35 0.53 -8.35 -8.11
N LEU A 36 1.21 -8.62 -6.99
CA LEU A 36 2.62 -8.98 -6.98
C LEU A 36 2.81 -10.46 -7.31
N LYS A 37 3.91 -10.80 -7.98
CA LYS A 37 4.30 -12.19 -8.17
C LYS A 37 4.62 -12.80 -6.80
N MET A 38 4.07 -13.98 -6.53
CA MET A 38 4.37 -14.73 -5.32
C MET A 38 5.89 -14.86 -5.10
N VAL A 39 6.33 -14.50 -3.91
CA VAL A 39 7.71 -14.71 -3.44
C VAL A 39 7.70 -15.67 -2.26
N LYS A 40 8.75 -16.48 -2.15
CA LYS A 40 8.99 -17.31 -0.97
C LYS A 40 9.84 -16.50 0.01
N VAL A 41 9.32 -16.29 1.21
CA VAL A 41 10.04 -15.67 2.32
C VAL A 41 10.25 -16.75 3.37
N VAL A 42 11.48 -17.25 3.48
CA VAL A 42 11.83 -18.40 4.31
C VAL A 42 10.98 -19.63 3.95
N ARG A 43 9.96 -19.96 4.75
CA ARG A 43 9.03 -21.09 4.54
C ARG A 43 7.61 -20.66 4.15
N THR A 44 7.35 -19.36 4.09
CA THR A 44 6.03 -18.78 3.86
C THR A 44 5.95 -18.17 2.46
N ARG A 45 4.76 -18.15 1.86
CA ARG A 45 4.52 -17.49 0.58
C ARG A 45 3.96 -16.11 0.86
N SER A 46 4.51 -15.09 0.20
CA SER A 46 3.94 -13.74 0.20
C SER A 46 3.38 -13.45 -1.18
N THR A 47 2.07 -13.24 -1.26
CA THR A 47 1.31 -12.94 -2.48
C THR A 47 0.79 -11.50 -2.45
N GLY A 48 1.66 -10.56 -2.11
CA GLY A 48 1.31 -9.14 -2.00
C GLY A 48 2.28 -8.42 -1.08
N ALA A 49 1.99 -7.15 -0.82
CA ALA A 49 2.73 -6.36 0.16
C ALA A 49 1.83 -5.28 0.74
N ILE A 50 2.03 -4.98 2.02
CA ILE A 50 1.38 -3.89 2.74
C ILE A 50 2.17 -2.61 2.44
N LEU A 51 1.47 -1.54 2.05
CA LEU A 51 2.11 -0.28 1.74
C LEU A 51 2.38 0.55 2.99
N LEU A 52 3.55 1.17 3.02
CA LEU A 52 4.05 1.98 4.11
C LEU A 52 4.88 3.16 3.60
N VAL A 53 5.19 4.08 4.49
CA VAL A 53 6.19 5.13 4.29
C VAL A 53 7.27 5.00 5.36
N ALA A 54 8.51 5.32 4.99
CA ALA A 54 9.64 5.29 5.92
C ALA A 54 10.54 6.52 5.70
N ASN A 55 10.92 7.19 6.78
CA ASN A 55 11.87 8.31 6.69
C ASN A 55 13.31 7.85 6.98
N ASP A 56 14.25 8.77 6.77
CA ASP A 56 15.68 8.60 7.04
C ASP A 56 16.03 8.49 8.54
N LYS A 57 15.09 8.83 9.42
CA LYS A 57 15.22 8.75 10.89
C LYS A 57 14.72 7.43 11.48
N GLY A 58 14.32 6.48 10.63
CA GLY A 58 13.84 5.17 11.05
C GLY A 58 12.38 5.14 11.52
N LYS A 59 11.60 6.23 11.34
CA LYS A 59 10.14 6.18 11.55
C LYS A 59 9.49 5.52 10.34
N VAL A 60 8.61 4.56 10.61
CA VAL A 60 7.81 3.84 9.62
C VAL A 60 6.34 4.02 9.95
N GLU A 61 5.50 4.32 8.96
CA GLU A 61 4.04 4.44 9.13
C GLU A 61 3.34 3.64 8.05
N LEU A 62 2.27 2.93 8.42
CA LEU A 62 1.37 2.31 7.46
C LEU A 62 0.52 3.36 6.75
N LEU A 63 0.07 3.04 5.54
CA LEU A 63 -0.95 3.82 4.86
C LEU A 63 -2.32 3.53 5.46
N ASP A 64 -3.02 4.59 5.84
CA ASP A 64 -4.37 4.55 6.39
C ASP A 64 -5.40 4.87 5.31
N PRO A 65 -6.27 3.91 4.94
CA PRO A 65 -7.42 4.22 4.11
C PRO A 65 -8.44 5.08 4.87
N SER A 66 -9.44 5.61 4.18
CA SER A 66 -10.58 6.26 4.84
C SER A 66 -11.21 5.30 5.87
N PRO A 67 -11.59 5.76 7.08
CA PRO A 67 -12.27 4.91 8.06
C PRO A 67 -13.56 4.27 7.51
N GLU A 68 -14.23 4.96 6.59
CA GLU A 68 -15.44 4.52 5.90
C GLU A 68 -15.18 3.52 4.76
N ALA A 69 -13.91 3.25 4.40
CA ALA A 69 -13.59 2.35 3.31
C ALA A 69 -13.94 0.90 3.66
N GLU A 70 -14.65 0.22 2.76
CA GLU A 70 -14.93 -1.20 2.86
C GLU A 70 -13.69 -2.04 2.47
N ILE A 71 -13.60 -3.26 3.03
CA ILE A 71 -12.52 -4.19 2.67
C ILE A 71 -12.66 -4.60 1.20
N GLY A 72 -11.55 -4.53 0.47
CA GLY A 72 -11.52 -4.78 -0.98
C GLY A 72 -11.89 -3.58 -1.85
N GLU A 73 -12.11 -2.40 -1.27
CA GLU A 73 -12.21 -1.18 -2.06
C GLU A 73 -10.95 -0.93 -2.88
N ARG A 74 -11.16 -0.58 -4.15
CA ARG A 74 -10.06 -0.24 -5.06
C ARG A 74 -9.47 1.12 -4.71
N VAL A 75 -8.16 1.17 -4.55
CA VAL A 75 -7.38 2.40 -4.38
C VAL A 75 -6.84 2.86 -5.73
N TYR A 76 -6.98 4.16 -6.03
CA TYR A 76 -6.61 4.76 -7.31
C TYR A 76 -6.22 6.24 -7.16
N ALA A 77 -5.48 6.77 -8.14
CA ALA A 77 -5.18 8.19 -8.24
C ALA A 77 -6.35 8.93 -8.91
N SER A 78 -6.98 9.89 -8.22
CA SER A 78 -8.30 10.40 -8.61
C SER A 78 -8.37 11.23 -9.90
N GLY A 79 -7.24 11.68 -10.43
CA GLY A 79 -7.19 12.46 -11.67
C GLY A 79 -6.60 11.71 -12.86
N GLU A 80 -6.35 10.41 -12.70
CA GLU A 80 -5.94 9.52 -13.78
C GLU A 80 -7.09 8.58 -14.14
N GLU A 81 -7.15 8.16 -15.40
CA GLU A 81 -8.06 7.11 -15.81
C GLU A 81 -7.68 5.80 -15.09
N VAL A 82 -8.67 5.16 -14.46
CA VAL A 82 -8.45 3.90 -13.75
C VAL A 82 -8.31 2.78 -14.78
N GLN A 83 -7.08 2.36 -15.02
CA GLN A 83 -6.73 1.24 -15.89
C GLN A 83 -6.81 -0.10 -15.15
N GLU A 84 -7.12 -1.19 -15.84
CA GLU A 84 -7.13 -2.52 -15.22
C GLU A 84 -5.73 -2.93 -14.70
N PRO A 85 -5.64 -3.62 -13.53
CA PRO A 85 -4.36 -3.99 -12.97
C PRO A 85 -3.58 -4.91 -13.90
N VAL A 86 -2.29 -4.66 -14.05
CA VAL A 86 -1.40 -5.57 -14.78
C VAL A 86 -1.31 -6.92 -14.07
N THR A 87 -1.03 -7.98 -14.84
CA THR A 87 -0.80 -9.32 -14.29
C THR A 87 0.46 -9.35 -13.39
N PRO A 88 0.58 -10.31 -12.47
CA PRO A 88 1.79 -10.47 -11.64
C PRO A 88 3.07 -10.67 -12.46
N ILE A 89 2.96 -11.29 -13.65
CA ILE A 89 4.09 -11.48 -14.57
C ILE A 89 4.52 -10.13 -15.17
N GLN A 90 3.56 -9.32 -15.64
CA GLN A 90 3.84 -7.99 -16.18
C GLN A 90 4.38 -7.05 -15.11
N MET A 91 3.81 -7.07 -13.91
CA MET A 91 4.29 -6.30 -12.75
C MET A 91 5.79 -6.51 -12.54
N LYS A 92 6.24 -7.78 -12.50
CA LYS A 92 7.65 -8.14 -12.33
C LYS A 92 8.50 -7.83 -13.57
N LYS A 93 8.06 -8.25 -14.77
CA LYS A 93 8.85 -8.15 -16.01
C LYS A 93 9.12 -6.68 -16.38
N ASN A 94 8.11 -5.84 -16.21
CA ASN A 94 8.16 -4.44 -16.63
C ASN A 94 8.55 -3.50 -15.48
N LYS A 95 8.82 -4.03 -14.28
CA LYS A 95 9.18 -3.25 -13.08
C LYS A 95 8.18 -2.11 -12.82
N VAL A 96 6.88 -2.45 -12.91
CA VAL A 96 5.81 -1.44 -12.89
C VAL A 96 5.79 -0.70 -11.56
N TRP A 97 5.84 -1.43 -10.43
CA TRP A 97 5.87 -0.82 -9.11
C TRP A 97 7.12 0.05 -8.93
N GLU A 98 8.31 -0.45 -9.27
CA GLU A 98 9.57 0.30 -9.12
C GLU A 98 9.62 1.57 -9.98
N THR A 99 8.83 1.61 -11.05
CA THR A 99 8.68 2.81 -11.88
C THR A 99 7.70 3.78 -11.23
N LEU A 100 6.50 3.32 -10.87
CA LEU A 100 5.43 4.17 -10.36
C LEU A 100 5.70 4.70 -8.95
N CYS A 101 6.29 3.90 -8.05
CA CYS A 101 6.47 4.29 -6.65
C CYS A 101 7.36 5.53 -6.46
N LYS A 102 8.18 5.88 -7.46
CA LYS A 102 9.00 7.10 -7.48
C LYS A 102 8.16 8.38 -7.47
N ASP A 103 6.93 8.28 -7.95
CA ASP A 103 5.98 9.39 -8.06
C ASP A 103 4.84 9.29 -7.03
N ILE A 104 4.88 8.30 -6.13
CA ILE A 104 3.88 8.13 -5.07
C ILE A 104 4.50 8.55 -3.73
N LYS A 105 4.00 9.65 -3.16
CA LYS A 105 4.52 10.19 -1.90
C LYS A 105 3.48 10.96 -1.11
N THR A 106 3.75 11.20 0.16
CA THR A 106 2.87 11.99 1.02
C THR A 106 3.04 13.49 0.80
N ASN A 107 1.97 14.28 0.91
CA ASN A 107 2.01 15.74 0.84
C ASN A 107 2.16 16.40 2.23
N ASN A 108 2.07 17.73 2.30
CA ASN A 108 2.17 18.49 3.56
C ASN A 108 1.00 18.24 4.54
N LYS A 109 -0.09 17.62 4.07
CA LYS A 109 -1.28 17.24 4.83
C LYS A 109 -1.30 15.74 5.16
N CYS A 110 -0.18 15.04 4.96
CA CYS A 110 -0.04 13.60 5.16
C CYS A 110 -0.97 12.76 4.26
N GLU A 111 -1.43 13.30 3.13
CA GLU A 111 -2.20 12.55 2.13
C GLU A 111 -1.26 11.94 1.10
N VAL A 112 -1.54 10.72 0.66
CA VAL A 112 -0.78 10.06 -0.40
C VAL A 112 -1.17 10.66 -1.75
N MET A 113 -0.17 11.06 -2.51
CA MET A 113 -0.30 11.70 -3.82
C MET A 113 0.46 10.91 -4.88
N TYR A 114 -0.09 10.90 -6.08
CA TYR A 114 0.60 10.50 -7.29
C TYR A 114 0.95 11.75 -8.13
N LEU A 115 2.20 11.83 -8.61
CA LEU A 115 2.74 12.93 -9.41
C LEU A 115 2.56 14.32 -8.79
N ASP A 116 2.55 14.40 -7.44
CA ASP A 116 2.27 15.64 -6.68
C ASP A 116 0.93 16.33 -7.01
N ARG A 117 0.06 15.67 -7.78
CA ARG A 117 -1.12 16.29 -8.36
C ARG A 117 -2.39 15.54 -8.00
N TYR A 118 -2.34 14.22 -8.01
CA TYR A 118 -3.53 13.39 -7.92
C TYR A 118 -3.58 12.70 -6.56
N PRO A 119 -4.57 13.00 -5.70
CA PRO A 119 -4.78 12.26 -4.47
C PRO A 119 -5.00 10.77 -4.75
N VAL A 120 -4.26 9.93 -4.04
CA VAL A 120 -4.51 8.50 -3.97
C VAL A 120 -5.63 8.27 -2.97
N ARG A 121 -6.69 7.61 -3.41
CA ARG A 121 -7.94 7.48 -2.64
C ARG A 121 -8.69 6.20 -2.98
N SER A 122 -9.64 5.84 -2.14
CA SER A 122 -10.74 4.95 -2.50
C SER A 122 -12.02 5.75 -2.77
N ARG A 123 -13.15 5.04 -2.93
CA ARG A 123 -14.47 5.68 -3.03
C ARG A 123 -14.78 6.45 -1.74
N ALA A 124 -14.49 5.85 -0.59
CA ALA A 124 -14.74 6.41 0.74
C ALA A 124 -13.83 7.59 1.13
N GLY A 125 -12.69 7.80 0.49
CA GLY A 125 -11.85 8.96 0.81
C GLY A 125 -10.35 8.80 0.53
N PRO A 126 -9.56 9.85 0.83
CA PRO A 126 -8.12 9.86 0.58
C PRO A 126 -7.38 8.88 1.47
N VAL A 127 -6.29 8.31 0.95
CA VAL A 127 -5.33 7.54 1.73
C VAL A 127 -4.36 8.50 2.40
N ARG A 128 -4.09 8.27 3.68
CA ARG A 128 -3.24 9.13 4.53
C ARG A 128 -2.15 8.32 5.22
N VAL A 129 -1.27 9.02 5.90
CA VAL A 129 -0.35 8.48 6.91
C VAL A 129 -0.47 9.34 8.17
N GLU A 130 0.05 8.85 9.29
CA GLU A 130 -0.06 9.53 10.58
C GLU A 130 0.63 10.91 10.57
N SER A 131 1.89 10.99 10.14
CA SER A 131 2.68 12.21 10.30
C SER A 131 3.79 12.45 9.26
N LEU A 132 4.21 11.41 8.52
CA LEU A 132 5.32 11.55 7.57
C LEU A 132 4.91 12.32 6.31
N LYS A 133 5.57 13.45 6.08
CA LYS A 133 5.30 14.37 4.94
C LYS A 133 6.42 14.32 3.92
N LYS A 134 6.09 14.38 2.64
CA LYS A 134 7.04 14.37 1.51
C LYS A 134 7.91 13.11 1.48
N VAL A 135 7.37 11.98 1.93
CA VAL A 135 8.06 10.68 1.97
C VAL A 135 7.47 9.76 0.91
N LEU A 136 8.33 9.04 0.18
CA LEU A 136 7.94 8.07 -0.82
C LEU A 136 7.21 6.88 -0.19
N VAL A 137 6.15 6.42 -0.85
CA VAL A 137 5.46 5.18 -0.49
C VAL A 137 6.29 3.98 -0.97
N THR A 138 6.46 3.00 -0.10
CA THR A 138 7.14 1.73 -0.39
C THR A 138 6.30 0.56 0.10
N LYS A 139 6.77 -0.64 -0.22
CA LYS A 139 6.18 -1.94 0.12
C LYS A 139 7.18 -2.79 0.90
#